data_AF-A0A6P8DCH7-F1
#
_entry.id   AF-A0A6P8DCH7-F1
#
_cell.length_a   1.000
_cell.length_b   1.000
_cell.length_c   1.000
_cell.angle_alpha   90.00
_cell.angle_beta   90.00
_cell.angle_gamma   90.00
#
_symmetry.space_group_name_H-M   'P 1'
#
loop_
_entity.id
_entity.type
_entity.pdbx_description
1 polymer ?
#
loop_
_entity_poly.entity_id
_entity_poly.type
_entity_poly.pdbx_seq_one_letter_code
_entity_poly.pdbx_strand_id
1 'polypeptide(L)'
;MAGGSSPCIFCQIASSSTSTTLLHNDEKVVAFQDINPSAFRHYLVIPKQHIPTVRNLQRRADDYSLVSHMLNVGQMLLNRDAPQTVYRFGFHQPPMNSVNHLHLHCLALPFIPRWRQIKYTPLGPVGFIEADKLLKKLKPLTPNLIQQFDDS
;
A
#
# COMPACT_ATOMS: atom_id res chain seq x y z
N MET A 1 10.27 -18.45 26.50
CA MET A 1 9.68 -17.11 26.69
C MET A 1 8.90 -16.75 25.44
N ALA A 2 7.58 -16.97 25.42
CA ALA A 2 6.75 -16.59 24.27
C ALA A 2 6.59 -15.06 24.27
N GLY A 3 7.31 -14.38 23.38
CA GLY A 3 7.12 -12.96 23.14
C GLY A 3 5.73 -12.73 22.59
N GLY A 4 4.82 -12.19 23.41
CA GLY A 4 3.47 -11.87 23.01
C GLY A 4 3.47 -10.86 21.88
N SER A 5 3.28 -11.31 20.64
CA SER A 5 2.98 -10.42 19.53
C SER A 5 1.60 -9.83 19.78
N SER A 6 1.53 -8.54 20.08
CA SER A 6 0.25 -7.83 20.11
C SER A 6 -0.51 -8.14 18.80
N PRO A 7 -1.81 -8.48 18.87
CA PRO A 7 -2.56 -8.81 17.66
C PRO A 7 -2.56 -7.61 16.71
N CYS A 8 -2.20 -7.84 15.44
CA CYS A 8 -2.14 -6.80 14.43
C CYS A 8 -3.56 -6.25 14.14
N ILE A 9 -3.79 -4.97 14.42
CA ILE A 9 -5.09 -4.32 14.20
C ILE A 9 -5.54 -4.40 12.73
N PHE A 10 -4.62 -4.34 11.77
CA PHE A 10 -4.96 -4.44 10.35
C PHE A 10 -5.34 -5.87 9.94
N CYS A 11 -4.77 -6.90 10.56
CA CYS A 11 -5.28 -8.27 10.41
C CYS A 11 -6.71 -8.40 10.91
N GLN A 12 -7.04 -7.77 12.05
CA GLN A 12 -8.41 -7.78 12.59
C GLN A 12 -9.40 -7.07 11.66
N ILE A 13 -9.01 -5.94 11.08
CA ILE A 13 -9.82 -5.25 10.06
C ILE A 13 -10.00 -6.14 8.83
N ALA A 14 -8.93 -6.77 8.33
CA ALA A 14 -8.98 -7.66 7.17
C ALA A 14 -9.86 -8.90 7.38
N SER A 15 -9.91 -9.43 8.61
CA SER A 15 -10.80 -10.54 8.98
C SER A 15 -12.22 -10.09 9.36
N SER A 16 -12.55 -8.81 9.19
CA SER A 16 -13.85 -8.22 9.58
C SER A 16 -14.22 -8.44 11.07
N SER A 17 -13.23 -8.55 11.95
CA SER A 17 -13.44 -8.73 13.39
C SER A 17 -13.50 -7.40 14.17
N THR A 18 -13.71 -6.29 13.46
CA THR A 18 -13.82 -4.93 14.02
C THR A 18 -15.05 -4.21 13.48
N SER A 19 -15.44 -3.09 14.08
CA SER A 19 -16.52 -2.22 13.60
C SER A 19 -16.13 -1.31 12.42
N THR A 20 -14.94 -1.48 11.86
CA THR A 20 -14.44 -0.66 10.75
C THR A 20 -15.29 -0.88 9.50
N THR A 21 -15.93 0.17 8.99
CA THR A 21 -16.66 0.10 7.72
C THR A 21 -15.67 -0.02 6.57
N LEU A 22 -15.81 -1.09 5.78
CA LEU A 22 -14.99 -1.32 4.59
C LEU A 22 -15.56 -0.58 3.40
N LEU A 23 -14.71 0.18 2.71
CA LEU A 23 -15.00 0.84 1.43
C LEU A 23 -14.85 -0.14 0.25
N HIS A 24 -14.03 -1.17 0.43
CA HIS A 24 -13.77 -2.24 -0.53
C HIS A 24 -13.35 -3.52 0.21
N ASN A 25 -13.76 -4.68 -0.30
CA ASN A 25 -13.38 -5.99 0.23
C ASN A 25 -13.42 -7.03 -0.90
N ASP A 26 -12.26 -7.56 -1.26
CA ASP A 26 -12.14 -8.67 -2.21
C ASP A 26 -11.23 -9.77 -1.66
N GLU A 27 -10.90 -10.76 -2.48
CA GLU A 27 -10.06 -11.89 -2.07
C GLU A 27 -8.66 -11.48 -1.56
N LYS A 28 -8.08 -10.41 -2.10
CA LYS A 28 -6.69 -10.02 -1.84
C LYS A 28 -6.55 -8.87 -0.84
N VAL A 29 -7.45 -7.88 -0.90
CA VAL A 29 -7.31 -6.62 -0.16
C VAL A 29 -8.62 -6.16 0.47
N VAL A 30 -8.49 -5.33 1.50
CA VAL A 30 -9.58 -4.50 2.01
C VAL A 30 -9.17 -3.04 1.99
N ALA A 31 -10.14 -2.14 1.87
CA ALA A 31 -9.91 -0.71 1.96
C ALA A 31 -10.86 -0.05 2.95
N PHE A 32 -10.38 0.94 3.68
CA PHE A 32 -11.15 1.66 4.69
C PHE A 32 -10.61 3.08 4.88
N GLN A 33 -11.39 3.92 5.56
CA GLN A 33 -10.97 5.28 5.88
C GLN A 33 -9.97 5.28 7.04
N ASP A 34 -8.87 6.02 6.89
CA ASP A 34 -7.91 6.23 7.97
C ASP A 34 -8.60 6.99 9.12
N ILE A 35 -8.47 6.49 10.34
CA ILE A 35 -9.08 7.09 11.54
C ILE A 35 -8.49 8.48 11.87
N ASN A 36 -7.27 8.76 11.40
CA ASN A 36 -6.59 10.03 11.57
C ASN A 36 -6.22 10.62 10.19
N PRO A 37 -7.20 11.06 9.39
CA PRO A 37 -6.98 11.49 8.01
C PRO A 37 -6.02 12.67 7.94
N SER A 38 -5.05 12.59 7.02
CA SER A 38 -4.05 13.66 6.81
C SER A 38 -4.34 14.57 5.63
N ALA A 39 -5.33 14.21 4.81
CA ALA A 39 -5.73 14.93 3.61
C ALA A 39 -7.26 14.96 3.50
N PHE A 40 -7.79 15.70 2.52
CA PHE A 40 -9.24 15.83 2.29
C PHE A 40 -9.95 14.47 2.27
N ARG A 41 -9.38 13.48 1.57
CA ARG A 41 -9.67 12.06 1.80
C ARG A 41 -8.38 11.31 2.08
N HIS A 42 -8.43 10.37 3.02
CA HIS A 42 -7.32 9.50 3.36
C HIS A 42 -7.84 8.10 3.58
N TYR A 43 -7.59 7.23 2.61
CA TYR A 43 -7.95 5.82 2.68
C TYR A 43 -6.70 4.97 2.80
N LEU A 44 -6.85 3.81 3.43
CA LEU A 44 -5.84 2.78 3.50
C LEU A 44 -6.33 1.58 2.70
N VAL A 45 -5.49 1.06 1.81
CA VAL A 45 -5.68 -0.25 1.19
C VAL A 45 -4.66 -1.20 1.79
N ILE A 46 -5.10 -2.34 2.30
CA ILE A 46 -4.23 -3.32 2.97
C ILE A 46 -4.44 -4.71 2.34
N PRO A 47 -3.39 -5.55 2.23
CA PRO A 47 -3.57 -6.96 1.90
C PRO A 47 -4.24 -7.69 3.06
N LYS A 48 -5.05 -8.71 2.74
CA LYS A 48 -5.58 -9.64 3.76
C LYS A 48 -4.47 -10.48 4.38
N GLN A 49 -3.48 -10.88 3.59
CA GLN A 49 -2.27 -11.50 4.07
C GLN A 49 -1.42 -10.48 4.86
N HIS A 50 -0.93 -10.88 6.02
CA HIS A 50 -0.01 -10.05 6.79
C HIS A 50 1.36 -9.98 6.11
N ILE A 51 1.67 -8.82 5.53
CA ILE A 51 3.00 -8.46 5.02
C ILE A 51 3.48 -7.30 5.89
N PRO A 52 4.59 -7.40 6.64
CA PRO A 52 4.92 -6.37 7.64
C PRO A 52 5.13 -4.98 7.02
N THR A 53 5.98 -4.89 5.99
CA THR A 53 6.39 -3.60 5.39
C THR A 53 6.73 -3.76 3.92
N VAL A 54 6.96 -2.66 3.21
CA VAL A 54 7.49 -2.69 1.83
C VAL A 54 8.85 -3.37 1.69
N ARG A 55 9.62 -3.52 2.78
CA ARG A 55 10.92 -4.24 2.76
C ARG A 55 10.75 -5.76 2.65
N ASN A 56 9.54 -6.27 2.89
CA ASN A 56 9.21 -7.68 2.79
C ASN A 56 8.71 -8.08 1.40
N LEU A 57 8.61 -7.13 0.46
CA LEU A 57 8.25 -7.37 -0.93
C LEU A 57 9.50 -7.69 -1.76
N GLN A 58 9.37 -8.61 -2.70
CA GLN A 58 10.42 -9.11 -3.58
C GLN A 58 10.07 -8.85 -5.05
N ARG A 59 11.06 -8.95 -5.94
CA ARG A 59 10.90 -8.79 -7.39
C ARG A 59 10.24 -10.01 -8.05
N ARG A 60 9.05 -10.39 -7.58
CA ARG A 60 8.26 -11.54 -8.04
C ARG A 60 6.89 -11.07 -8.54
N ALA A 61 6.30 -11.85 -9.43
CA ALA A 61 5.03 -11.53 -10.09
C ALA A 61 3.91 -11.27 -9.08
N ASP A 62 3.83 -12.06 -8.01
CA ASP A 62 2.76 -11.96 -7.01
C ASP A 62 2.80 -10.63 -6.23
N ASP A 63 3.98 -10.20 -5.78
CA ASP A 63 4.13 -8.94 -5.06
C ASP A 63 3.87 -7.73 -5.97
N TYR A 64 4.33 -7.81 -7.22
CA TYR A 64 4.03 -6.79 -8.22
C TYR A 64 2.52 -6.70 -8.49
N SER A 65 1.85 -7.85 -8.67
CA SER A 65 0.41 -7.94 -8.87
C SER A 65 -0.37 -7.41 -7.67
N LEU A 66 0.04 -7.76 -6.45
CA LEU A 66 -0.60 -7.30 -5.21
C LEU A 66 -0.52 -5.78 -5.08
N VAL A 67 0.67 -5.19 -5.23
CA VAL A 67 0.82 -3.72 -5.12
C VAL A 67 0.08 -3.00 -6.25
N SER A 68 0.06 -3.57 -7.46
CA SER A 68 -0.70 -3.02 -8.59
C SER A 68 -2.21 -3.03 -8.28
N HIS A 69 -2.70 -4.12 -7.72
CA HIS A 69 -4.10 -4.26 -7.30
C HIS A 69 -4.47 -3.27 -6.20
N MET A 70 -3.61 -3.11 -5.18
CA MET A 70 -3.80 -2.11 -4.13
C MET A 70 -3.91 -0.69 -4.70
N LEU A 71 -3.04 -0.35 -5.66
CA LEU A 71 -3.06 0.95 -6.34
C LEU A 71 -4.35 1.16 -7.14
N ASN A 72 -4.77 0.15 -7.92
CA ASN A 72 -6.01 0.22 -8.70
C ASN A 72 -7.23 0.42 -7.81
N VAL A 73 -7.32 -0.29 -6.68
CA VAL A 73 -8.41 -0.11 -5.70
C VAL A 73 -8.39 1.30 -5.12
N GLY A 74 -7.21 1.80 -4.73
CA GLY A 74 -7.05 3.17 -4.22
C GLY A 74 -7.49 4.25 -5.22
N GLN A 75 -7.09 4.11 -6.48
CA GLN A 75 -7.48 5.00 -7.57
C GLN A 75 -8.99 4.97 -7.83
N MET A 76 -9.57 3.78 -7.92
CA MET A 76 -11.02 3.61 -8.09
C MET A 76 -11.81 4.33 -6.98
N LEU A 77 -11.41 4.14 -5.72
CA LEU A 77 -12.09 4.76 -4.58
C LEU A 77 -11.98 6.29 -4.60
N LEU A 78 -10.79 6.83 -4.84
CA LEU A 78 -10.61 8.29 -4.88
C LEU A 78 -11.26 8.93 -6.11
N ASN A 79 -11.25 8.27 -7.27
CA ASN A 79 -11.98 8.71 -8.46
C ASN A 79 -13.49 8.81 -8.20
N ARG A 80 -14.05 7.85 -7.45
CA ARG A 80 -15.47 7.87 -7.07
C ARG A 80 -15.77 8.99 -6.06
N ASP A 81 -14.94 9.11 -5.02
CA ASP A 81 -15.27 9.91 -3.83
C ASP A 81 -14.71 11.36 -3.88
N ALA A 82 -13.75 11.63 -4.77
CA ALA A 82 -13.10 12.93 -4.93
C ALA A 82 -12.57 13.18 -6.37
N PRO A 83 -13.39 13.04 -7.44
CA PRO A 83 -12.97 13.01 -8.87
C PRO A 83 -12.20 14.24 -9.40
N GLN A 84 -12.17 15.34 -8.64
CA GLN A 84 -11.61 16.64 -9.06
C GLN A 84 -10.48 17.10 -8.14
N THR A 85 -9.77 16.17 -7.52
CA THR A 85 -8.66 16.46 -6.60
C THR A 85 -7.37 15.82 -7.08
N VAL A 86 -6.24 16.34 -6.60
CA VAL A 86 -4.94 15.74 -6.88
C VAL A 86 -4.74 14.55 -5.95
N TYR A 87 -4.39 13.40 -6.51
CA TYR A 87 -4.14 12.19 -5.72
C TYR A 87 -2.67 11.96 -5.45
N ARG A 88 -2.42 11.28 -4.34
CA ARG A 88 -1.10 10.76 -4.00
C ARG A 88 -1.23 9.36 -3.41
N PHE A 89 -0.38 8.45 -3.87
CA PHE A 89 -0.43 7.04 -3.49
C PHE A 89 0.95 6.55 -3.08
N GLY A 90 1.07 5.95 -1.90
CA GLY A 90 2.35 5.38 -1.49
C GLY A 90 2.36 4.80 -0.10
N PHE A 91 3.56 4.42 0.34
CA PHE A 91 3.78 3.65 1.55
C PHE A 91 4.80 4.36 2.42
N HIS A 92 4.59 4.36 3.74
CA HIS A 92 5.68 4.67 4.67
C HIS A 92 6.68 3.53 4.70
N GLN A 93 7.96 3.87 4.63
CA GLN A 93 9.08 2.95 4.76
C GLN A 93 9.52 2.87 6.22
N PRO A 94 9.94 1.69 6.72
CA PRO A 94 10.50 1.56 8.07
C PRO A 94 11.70 2.48 8.27
N PRO A 95 11.85 3.10 9.47
CA PRO A 95 11.04 2.88 10.69
C PRO A 95 9.82 3.81 10.82
N MET A 96 9.36 4.45 9.74
CA MET A 96 8.30 5.48 9.81
C MET A 96 6.88 4.94 9.62
N ASN A 97 6.68 3.64 9.38
CA ASN A 97 5.35 3.05 9.32
C ASN A 97 4.76 2.92 10.73
N SER A 98 3.53 3.38 10.93
CA SER A 98 2.84 3.36 12.24
C SER A 98 2.31 1.97 12.60
N VAL A 99 1.87 1.21 11.61
CA VAL A 99 1.39 -0.17 11.76
C VAL A 99 2.29 -1.10 10.98
N ASN A 100 2.70 -2.21 11.61
CA ASN A 100 3.51 -3.24 10.99
C ASN A 100 2.66 -4.21 10.16
N HIS A 101 1.97 -3.66 9.15
CA HIS A 101 1.18 -4.37 8.15
C HIS A 101 1.10 -3.46 6.94
N LEU A 102 1.51 -3.94 5.76
CA LEU A 102 1.63 -3.19 4.53
C LEU A 102 0.33 -2.43 4.23
N HIS A 103 0.40 -1.11 4.10
CA HIS A 103 -0.78 -0.30 3.84
C HIS A 103 -0.44 0.81 2.85
N LEU A 104 -1.20 0.86 1.77
CA LEU A 104 -1.13 1.94 0.79
C LEU A 104 -1.95 3.12 1.30
N HIS A 105 -1.29 4.25 1.51
CA HIS A 105 -1.96 5.52 1.71
C HIS A 105 -2.50 6.03 0.38
N CYS A 106 -3.81 6.22 0.31
CA CYS A 106 -4.51 6.83 -0.80
C CYS A 106 -5.02 8.20 -0.35
N LEU A 107 -4.43 9.26 -0.89
CA LEU A 107 -4.65 10.63 -0.43
C LEU A 107 -5.31 11.44 -1.55
N ALA A 108 -6.48 12.01 -1.29
CA ALA A 108 -6.99 13.14 -2.06
C ALA A 108 -6.57 14.43 -1.37
N LEU A 109 -5.74 15.22 -2.04
CA LEU A 109 -5.18 16.47 -1.54
C LEU A 109 -6.22 17.61 -1.55
N PRO A 110 -6.04 18.68 -0.75
CA PRO A 110 -4.84 19.07 0.01
C PRO A 110 -4.61 18.25 1.29
N PHE A 111 -3.39 18.34 1.83
CA PHE A 111 -3.10 17.91 3.20
C PHE A 111 -3.77 18.87 4.20
N ILE A 112 -4.37 18.31 5.25
CA ILE A 112 -5.12 19.06 6.26
C ILE A 112 -4.71 18.57 7.65
N PRO A 113 -4.14 19.44 8.50
CA PRO A 113 -3.53 20.73 8.15
C PRO A 113 -2.32 20.56 7.21
N ARG A 114 -1.96 21.62 6.47
CA ARG A 114 -0.91 21.58 5.42
C ARG A 114 0.42 20.98 5.89
N TRP A 115 0.82 21.20 7.14
CA TRP A 115 2.07 20.67 7.69
C TRP A 115 2.14 19.14 7.70
N ARG A 116 1.00 18.42 7.66
CA ARG A 116 0.99 16.96 7.59
C ARG A 116 1.68 16.40 6.35
N GLN A 117 1.85 17.22 5.29
CA GLN A 117 2.60 16.85 4.09
C GLN A 117 4.01 16.31 4.39
N ILE A 118 4.63 16.78 5.49
CA ILE A 118 5.98 16.38 5.90
C ILE A 118 6.09 14.86 6.13
N LYS A 119 5.03 14.23 6.66
CA LYS A 119 4.99 12.77 6.90
C LYS A 119 5.16 11.97 5.61
N TYR A 120 4.65 12.54 4.52
CA TYR A 120 4.59 11.90 3.21
C TYR A 120 5.79 12.31 2.34
N THR A 121 6.81 13.00 2.86
CA THR A 121 7.97 13.39 2.04
C THR A 121 8.89 12.18 1.78
N PRO A 122 9.36 11.96 0.55
CA PRO A 122 10.38 10.95 0.27
C PRO A 122 11.72 11.32 0.91
N LEU A 123 12.30 10.42 1.72
CA LEU A 123 13.58 10.63 2.41
C LEU A 123 14.57 9.50 2.07
N GLY A 124 14.73 9.21 0.77
CA GLY A 124 15.65 8.19 0.29
C GLY A 124 15.25 6.76 0.70
N PRO A 125 16.05 6.03 1.51
CA PRO A 125 15.73 4.67 1.96
C PRO A 125 14.74 4.63 3.15
N VAL A 126 14.42 5.79 3.72
CA VAL A 126 13.39 6.01 4.75
C VAL A 126 12.35 7.00 4.21
N GLY A 127 11.29 7.30 4.95
CA GLY A 127 10.29 8.25 4.47
C GLY A 127 9.10 7.60 3.81
N PHE A 128 8.62 8.26 2.76
CA PHE A 128 7.50 7.81 1.94
C PHE A 128 7.97 7.39 0.54
N ILE A 129 7.52 6.24 0.04
CA ILE A 129 7.73 5.79 -1.33
C ILE A 129 6.42 5.81 -2.11
N GLU A 130 6.41 6.55 -3.22
CA GLU A 130 5.27 6.54 -4.15
C GLU A 130 5.04 5.14 -4.73
N ALA A 131 3.77 4.76 -4.89
CA ALA A 131 3.37 3.44 -5.35
C ALA A 131 4.00 3.09 -6.71
N ASP A 132 4.00 4.02 -7.67
CA ASP A 132 4.62 3.80 -8.99
C ASP A 132 6.13 3.55 -8.91
N LYS A 133 6.81 4.23 -7.97
CA LYS A 133 8.25 4.02 -7.75
C LYS A 133 8.51 2.66 -7.12
N LEU A 134 7.65 2.21 -6.21
CA LEU A 134 7.72 0.86 -5.64
C LEU A 134 7.44 -0.20 -6.72
N LEU A 135 6.41 -0.03 -7.55
CA LEU A 135 6.10 -0.94 -8.66
C LEU A 135 7.26 -1.09 -9.64
N LYS A 136 7.92 0.01 -10.01
CA LYS A 136 9.13 -0.03 -10.85
C LYS A 136 10.24 -0.88 -10.23
N LYS A 137 10.42 -0.83 -8.90
CA LYS A 137 11.39 -1.68 -8.18
C LYS A 137 10.97 -3.15 -8.14
N LEU A 138 9.67 -3.43 -8.00
CA LEU A 138 9.13 -4.79 -7.93
C LEU A 138 8.99 -5.47 -9.28
N LYS A 139 9.09 -4.74 -10.39
CA LYS A 139 8.94 -5.28 -11.75
C LYS A 139 9.79 -6.56 -11.90
N PRO A 140 9.16 -7.71 -12.18
CA PRO A 140 9.88 -8.97 -12.37
C PRO A 140 10.92 -8.83 -13.47
N LEU A 141 12.05 -9.50 -13.32
CA LEU A 141 12.98 -9.66 -14.42
C LEU A 141 12.31 -10.57 -15.45
N THR A 142 12.16 -10.10 -16.68
CA THR A 142 11.83 -10.99 -17.79
C THR A 142 12.98 -12.00 -17.91
N PRO A 143 12.69 -13.32 -17.97
CA PRO A 143 13.71 -14.27 -18.39
C PRO A 143 14.25 -13.81 -19.75
N ASN A 144 15.57 -13.67 -19.87
CA ASN A 144 16.20 -13.43 -21.17
C ASN A 144 15.75 -14.54 -22.12
N LEU A 145 15.14 -14.16 -23.25
CA LEU A 145 14.92 -15.04 -24.41
C LEU A 145 16.27 -15.33 -25.08
N ILE A 146 17.17 -16.02 -24.39
CA ILE A 146 18.43 -16.54 -24.95
C ILE A 146 18.52 -18.02 -24.56
N GLN A 147 17.60 -18.82 -25.12
CA GLN A 147 17.75 -20.27 -25.27
C GLN A 147 16.75 -20.77 -26.34
N GLN A 148 16.81 -20.20 -27.55
CA GLN A 148 16.10 -20.72 -28.74
C GLN A 148 17.02 -20.77 -29.98
N PHE A 149 18.34 -20.86 -29.76
CA PHE A 149 19.30 -21.18 -30.82
C PHE A 149 20.15 -22.35 -30.38
N ASP A 150 19.51 -23.50 -30.16
CA ASP A 150 20.14 -24.80 -30.37
C ASP A 150 19.19 -25.56 -31.33
N ASP A 151 19.79 -26.27 -32.29
CA ASP A 151 19.19 -27.22 -33.25
C ASP A 151 18.54 -26.67 -34.53
N SER A 152 19.37 -26.34 -35.53
CA SER A 152 19.11 -26.58 -36.97
C SER A 152 20.42 -26.71 -37.75
#